data_AF-F7QXG0-F1
#
_entry.id   AF-F7QXG0-F1
#
_cell.length_a   1.000
_cell.length_b   1.000
_cell.length_c   1.000
_cell.angle_alpha   90.00
_cell.angle_beta   90.00
_cell.angle_gamma   90.00
#
_symmetry.space_group_name_H-M   'P 1'
#
loop_
_entity.id
_entity.type
_entity.pdbx_description
1 polymer ?
#
loop_
_entity_poly.entity_id
_entity_poly.type
_entity_poly.pdbx_seq_one_letter_code
_entity_poly.pdbx_strand_id
1 'polypeptide(L)'
;MTELEHRYAKVSLLKVGIAIIGFFLLMSVAVTRCLFNEKGIMNIVTTTSYLLKEQQYYNQIICVSAKDAGFNQNETNKLMIDLGQTDNLVAKTSDNVFSGNLNLLDPDEFYRESVKKFLSNRSKKKIKYSKINISLKKYRNNLHKNIHQLNESHSLKKALNVFWFLKNNINFINAGLILITSLLIMILCELEERSKLLFTIGVITMGIAVALLIITITLSLTSTFFVEQSMGGETAAIVASSVKSLRTYLWFNIFLLCIVGFSSILISAKDDEFMHK
;
A
#
# COMPACT_ATOMS: atom_id res chain seq x y z
N MET A 1 26.01 -36.73 -31.98
CA MET A 1 25.25 -36.71 -30.72
C MET A 1 24.23 -37.83 -30.80
N THR A 2 24.32 -38.81 -29.90
CA THR A 2 23.40 -39.96 -29.91
C THR A 2 22.03 -39.55 -29.37
N GLU A 3 20.98 -40.27 -29.75
CA GLU A 3 19.60 -40.01 -29.30
C GLU A 3 19.48 -39.97 -27.77
N LEU A 4 20.34 -40.75 -27.08
CA LEU A 4 20.44 -40.81 -25.63
C LEU A 4 21.04 -39.52 -25.02
N GLU A 5 22.11 -38.98 -25.62
CA GLU A 5 22.71 -37.70 -25.22
C GLU A 5 21.73 -36.54 -25.43
N HIS A 6 20.93 -36.60 -26.50
CA HIS A 6 19.91 -35.62 -26.79
C HIS A 6 18.75 -35.68 -25.78
N ARG A 7 18.34 -36.87 -25.33
CA ARG A 7 17.34 -37.06 -24.26
C ARG A 7 17.86 -36.60 -22.89
N TYR A 8 19.11 -36.89 -22.54
CA TYR A 8 19.73 -36.44 -21.28
C TYR A 8 19.88 -34.92 -21.21
N ALA A 9 20.34 -34.28 -22.29
CA ALA A 9 20.42 -32.82 -22.39
C ALA A 9 19.02 -32.16 -22.29
N LYS A 10 17.98 -32.81 -22.83
CA LYS A 10 16.57 -32.36 -22.76
C LYS A 10 16.01 -32.38 -21.33
N VAL A 11 16.23 -33.48 -20.60
CA VAL A 11 15.82 -33.60 -19.18
C VAL A 11 16.56 -32.57 -18.32
N SER A 12 17.83 -32.29 -18.63
CA SER A 12 18.60 -31.25 -17.94
C SER A 12 18.05 -29.85 -18.20
N LEU A 13 17.73 -29.50 -19.45
CA LEU A 13 17.20 -28.17 -19.81
C LEU A 13 15.80 -27.92 -19.22
N LEU A 14 14.93 -28.96 -19.21
CA LEU A 14 13.61 -28.93 -18.58
C LEU A 14 13.73 -28.65 -17.07
N LYS A 15 14.63 -29.37 -16.39
CA LYS A 15 14.86 -29.21 -14.95
C LYS A 15 15.36 -27.80 -14.62
N VAL A 16 16.25 -27.26 -15.43
CA VAL A 16 16.75 -25.88 -15.30
C VAL A 16 15.63 -24.87 -15.52
N GLY A 17 14.80 -25.04 -16.55
CA GLY A 17 13.67 -24.16 -16.85
C GLY A 17 12.65 -24.09 -15.71
N ILE A 18 12.26 -25.24 -15.15
CA ILE A 18 11.29 -25.28 -14.04
C ILE A 18 11.92 -24.73 -12.74
N ALA A 19 13.21 -24.97 -12.49
CA ALA A 19 13.92 -24.40 -11.33
C ALA A 19 13.98 -22.87 -11.39
N ILE A 20 14.24 -22.30 -12.57
CA ILE A 20 14.23 -20.84 -12.79
C ILE A 20 12.83 -20.26 -12.55
N ILE A 21 11.79 -20.91 -13.06
CA ILE A 21 10.39 -20.53 -12.82
C ILE A 21 10.08 -20.53 -11.31
N GLY A 22 10.45 -21.59 -10.60
CA GLY A 22 10.24 -21.71 -9.15
C GLY A 22 10.99 -20.63 -8.35
N PHE A 23 12.23 -20.32 -8.74
CA PHE A 23 13.01 -19.23 -8.14
C PHE A 23 12.31 -17.87 -8.30
N PHE A 24 11.82 -17.57 -9.50
CA PHE A 24 11.11 -16.33 -9.76
C PHE A 24 9.82 -16.19 -8.94
N LEU A 25 9.05 -17.26 -8.79
CA LEU A 25 7.84 -17.26 -7.95
C LEU A 25 8.18 -17.02 -6.46
N LEU A 26 9.24 -17.63 -5.93
CA LEU A 26 9.72 -17.38 -4.58
C LEU A 26 10.18 -15.92 -4.39
N MET A 27 10.89 -15.36 -5.37
CA MET A 27 11.27 -13.94 -5.38
C MET A 27 10.04 -13.03 -5.36
N SER A 28 8.93 -13.40 -6.01
CA SER A 28 7.66 -12.66 -5.91
C SER A 28 7.16 -12.53 -4.47
N VAL A 29 7.12 -13.65 -3.74
CA VAL A 29 6.68 -13.66 -2.34
C VAL A 29 7.62 -12.81 -1.47
N ALA A 30 8.93 -12.88 -1.70
CA ALA A 30 9.92 -12.07 -1.00
C ALA A 30 9.77 -10.56 -1.29
N VAL A 31 9.57 -10.19 -2.55
CA VAL A 31 9.33 -8.80 -2.98
C VAL A 31 8.00 -8.30 -2.40
N THR A 32 6.97 -9.14 -2.31
CA THR A 32 5.71 -8.82 -1.62
C THR A 32 5.96 -8.37 -0.19
N ARG A 33 6.73 -9.16 0.56
CA ARG A 33 7.05 -8.88 1.97
C ARG A 33 7.89 -7.62 2.13
N CYS A 34 8.73 -7.29 1.15
CA CYS A 34 9.50 -6.05 1.15
C CYS A 34 8.63 -4.83 0.85
N LEU A 35 7.74 -4.92 -0.14
CA LEU A 35 6.87 -3.81 -0.57
C LEU A 35 5.71 -3.56 0.40
N PHE A 36 5.21 -4.59 1.08
CA PHE A 36 4.16 -4.52 2.11
C PHE A 36 4.69 -4.66 3.53
N ASN A 37 5.89 -4.14 3.76
CA ASN A 37 6.40 -3.96 5.11
C ASN A 37 5.80 -2.68 5.70
N GLU A 38 5.06 -2.79 6.79
CA GLU A 38 4.48 -1.64 7.51
C GLU A 38 5.57 -0.61 7.85
N LYS A 39 6.76 -1.06 8.24
CA LYS A 39 7.92 -0.18 8.48
C LYS A 39 8.42 0.52 7.21
N GLY A 40 8.34 -0.15 6.05
CA GLY A 40 8.76 0.39 4.77
C GLY A 40 7.81 1.47 4.26
N ILE A 41 6.49 1.22 4.35
CA ILE A 41 5.47 2.20 4.00
C ILE A 41 5.58 3.40 4.94
N MET A 42 5.79 3.17 6.24
CA MET A 42 6.00 4.23 7.21
C MET A 42 7.22 5.09 6.90
N ASN A 43 8.36 4.48 6.59
CA ASN A 43 9.56 5.22 6.21
C ASN A 43 9.36 6.13 4.99
N ILE A 44 8.46 5.78 4.06
CA ILE A 44 8.14 6.62 2.90
C ILE A 44 7.28 7.81 3.32
N VAL A 45 6.27 7.57 4.16
CA VAL A 45 5.32 8.58 4.64
C VAL A 45 6.01 9.58 5.57
N THR A 46 6.96 9.13 6.39
CA THR A 46 7.76 9.99 7.29
C THR A 46 8.93 10.68 6.59
N THR A 47 9.06 10.59 5.26
CA THR A 47 10.04 11.42 4.55
C THR A 47 9.64 12.90 4.58
N THR A 48 10.65 13.77 4.61
CA THR A 48 10.50 15.23 4.79
C THR A 48 9.50 15.86 3.82
N SER A 49 9.43 15.42 2.56
CA SER A 49 8.51 15.99 1.58
C SER A 49 7.04 15.66 1.84
N TYR A 50 6.74 14.47 2.34
CA TYR A 50 5.37 14.10 2.71
C TYR A 50 4.99 14.78 4.02
N LEU A 51 5.85 14.73 5.05
CA LEU A 51 5.61 15.42 6.32
C LEU A 51 5.38 16.93 6.15
N LEU A 52 6.03 17.61 5.21
CA LEU A 52 5.79 19.03 4.94
C LEU A 52 4.40 19.30 4.36
N LYS A 53 3.93 18.44 3.45
CA LYS A 53 2.55 18.53 2.92
C LYS A 53 1.54 18.26 4.02
N GLU A 54 1.85 17.32 4.91
CA GLU A 54 1.03 16.99 6.07
C GLU A 54 0.89 18.15 7.04
N GLN A 55 2.03 18.73 7.41
CA GLN A 55 2.08 19.88 8.27
C GLN A 55 1.28 21.05 7.68
N GLN A 56 1.41 21.31 6.38
CA GLN A 56 0.63 22.36 5.70
C GLN A 56 -0.87 22.12 5.82
N TYR A 57 -1.31 20.88 5.61
CA TYR A 57 -2.72 20.53 5.71
C TYR A 57 -3.27 20.66 7.13
N TYR A 58 -2.57 20.14 8.15
CA TYR A 58 -3.00 20.27 9.55
C TYR A 58 -3.07 21.74 9.97
N ASN A 59 -2.08 22.53 9.55
CA ASN A 59 -2.07 23.96 9.84
C ASN A 59 -3.20 24.71 9.13
N GLN A 60 -3.70 24.25 7.97
CA GLN A 60 -4.92 24.78 7.37
C GLN A 60 -6.16 24.49 8.23
N ILE A 61 -6.33 23.24 8.70
CA ILE A 61 -7.45 22.87 9.59
C ILE A 61 -7.39 23.68 10.89
N ILE A 62 -6.21 23.83 11.47
CA ILE A 62 -5.98 24.65 12.68
C ILE A 62 -6.37 26.10 12.39
N CYS A 63 -5.95 26.67 11.27
CA CYS A 63 -6.23 28.05 10.92
C CYS A 63 -7.73 28.33 10.79
N VAL A 64 -8.46 27.49 10.06
CA VAL A 64 -9.91 27.64 9.90
C VAL A 64 -10.60 27.51 11.26
N SER A 65 -10.31 26.42 11.98
CA SER A 65 -10.94 26.13 13.28
C SER A 65 -10.66 27.21 14.33
N ALA A 66 -9.45 27.77 14.35
CA ALA A 66 -9.04 28.82 15.28
C ALA A 66 -9.65 30.19 14.92
N LYS A 67 -9.69 30.54 13.62
CA LYS A 67 -10.36 31.76 13.17
C LYS A 67 -11.84 31.75 13.52
N ASP A 68 -12.53 30.63 13.29
CA ASP A 68 -13.94 30.46 13.64
C ASP A 68 -14.20 30.50 15.16
N ALA A 69 -13.18 30.19 15.96
CA ALA A 69 -13.22 30.29 17.42
C ALA A 69 -12.87 31.69 17.96
N GLY A 70 -12.52 32.64 17.08
CA GLY A 70 -12.24 34.04 17.40
C GLY A 70 -10.80 34.33 17.83
N PHE A 71 -9.83 33.47 17.47
CA PHE A 71 -8.41 33.74 17.69
C PHE A 71 -7.87 34.74 16.65
N ASN A 72 -6.96 35.62 17.08
CA ASN A 72 -6.25 36.50 16.15
C ASN A 72 -5.07 35.78 15.47
N GLN A 73 -4.49 36.38 14.42
CA GLN A 73 -3.41 35.74 13.64
C GLN A 73 -2.20 35.33 14.49
N ASN A 74 -1.80 36.13 15.47
CA ASN A 74 -0.67 35.81 16.36
C ASN A 74 -0.98 34.65 17.31
N GLU A 75 -2.23 34.49 17.71
CA GLU A 75 -2.68 33.35 18.52
C GLU A 75 -2.81 32.08 17.67
N THR A 76 -3.37 32.20 16.47
CA THR A 76 -3.48 31.11 15.49
C THR A 76 -2.10 30.56 15.09
N ASN A 77 -1.12 31.44 14.84
CA ASN A 77 0.26 31.03 14.53
C ASN A 77 0.91 30.21 15.68
N LYS A 78 0.46 30.41 16.93
CA LYS A 78 0.97 29.65 18.09
C LYS A 78 0.26 28.31 18.30
N LEU A 79 -0.87 28.10 17.64
CA LEU A 79 -1.59 26.81 17.59
C LEU A 79 -1.07 25.92 16.46
N MET A 80 -0.37 26.49 15.48
CA MET A 80 0.25 25.72 14.40
C MET A 80 1.29 24.74 14.94
N ILE A 81 1.31 23.56 14.32
CA ILE A 81 2.22 22.48 14.67
C ILE A 81 3.49 22.52 13.80
N ASP A 82 4.58 21.96 14.33
CA ASP A 82 5.83 21.74 13.58
C ASP A 82 5.94 20.31 13.05
N LEU A 83 7.00 20.05 12.30
CA LEU A 83 7.30 18.73 11.74
C LEU A 83 7.39 17.61 12.78
N GLY A 84 7.95 17.87 13.97
CA GLY A 84 8.07 16.84 15.01
C GLY A 84 6.72 16.46 15.62
N GLN A 85 5.82 17.43 15.75
CA GLN A 85 4.44 17.17 16.15
C GLN A 85 3.65 16.48 15.04
N THR A 86 3.85 16.88 13.79
CA THR A 86 3.27 16.21 12.61
C THR A 86 3.71 14.76 12.52
N ASP A 87 4.99 14.46 12.69
CA ASP A 87 5.55 13.10 12.62
C ASP A 87 4.90 12.17 13.65
N ASN A 88 4.73 12.65 14.89
CA ASN A 88 4.04 11.88 15.94
C ASN A 88 2.57 11.59 15.61
N LEU A 89 1.85 12.58 15.06
CA LEU A 89 0.46 12.41 14.65
C LEU A 89 0.35 11.40 13.50
N VAL A 90 1.21 11.54 12.48
CA VAL A 90 1.28 10.65 11.32
C VAL A 90 1.59 9.21 11.73
N ALA A 91 2.52 9.01 12.67
CA ALA A 91 2.85 7.68 13.18
C ALA A 91 1.63 6.98 13.78
N LYS A 92 0.86 7.68 14.61
CA LYS A 92 -0.36 7.13 15.23
C LYS A 92 -1.51 6.94 14.24
N THR A 93 -1.69 7.88 13.32
CA THR A 93 -2.64 7.75 12.21
C THR A 93 -2.35 6.47 11.42
N SER A 94 -1.07 6.19 11.18
CA SER A 94 -0.65 4.99 10.48
C SER A 94 -0.94 3.70 11.25
N ASP A 95 -0.64 3.66 12.55
CA ASP A 95 -0.98 2.51 13.41
C ASP A 95 -2.48 2.20 13.36
N ASN A 96 -3.34 3.22 13.34
CA ASN A 96 -4.78 3.07 13.17
C ASN A 96 -5.15 2.46 11.81
N VAL A 97 -4.55 2.96 10.71
CA VAL A 97 -4.79 2.44 9.35
C VAL A 97 -4.40 0.97 9.23
N PHE A 98 -3.23 0.59 9.76
CA PHE A 98 -2.73 -0.78 9.68
C PHE A 98 -3.47 -1.77 10.60
N SER A 99 -4.01 -1.29 11.73
CA SER A 99 -4.84 -2.07 12.65
C SER A 99 -6.31 -2.18 12.23
N GLY A 100 -6.74 -1.42 11.21
CA GLY A 100 -8.10 -1.50 10.66
C GLY A 100 -9.08 -0.51 11.28
N ASN A 101 -8.57 0.41 12.09
CA ASN A 101 -9.33 1.53 12.60
C ASN A 101 -9.36 2.64 11.54
N LEU A 102 -10.56 2.91 10.99
CA LEU A 102 -10.76 3.93 9.96
C LEU A 102 -10.69 5.37 10.49
N ASN A 103 -10.52 5.55 11.80
CA ASN A 103 -10.26 6.85 12.41
C ASN A 103 -8.79 7.23 12.21
N LEU A 104 -8.54 8.04 11.19
CA LEU A 104 -7.19 8.44 10.79
C LEU A 104 -6.56 9.34 11.83
N LEU A 105 -7.11 10.54 11.99
CA LEU A 105 -6.62 11.53 12.93
C LEU A 105 -7.53 11.56 14.15
N ASP A 106 -6.97 11.29 15.33
CA ASP A 106 -7.67 11.47 16.60
C ASP A 106 -7.83 12.98 16.87
N PRO A 107 -9.06 13.51 16.92
CA PRO A 107 -9.29 14.94 17.09
C PRO A 107 -8.88 15.47 18.47
N ASP A 108 -8.92 14.65 19.51
CA ASP A 108 -8.47 15.02 20.84
C ASP A 108 -6.94 15.06 20.90
N GLU A 109 -6.27 14.12 20.23
CA GLU A 109 -4.83 14.15 20.13
C GLU A 109 -4.31 15.33 19.29
N PHE A 110 -4.94 15.58 18.14
CA PHE A 110 -4.61 16.72 17.31
C PHE A 110 -4.80 18.04 18.06
N TYR A 111 -5.89 18.17 18.82
CA TYR A 111 -6.11 19.30 19.71
C TYR A 111 -4.99 19.44 20.74
N ARG A 112 -4.61 18.36 21.43
CA ARG A 112 -3.55 18.36 22.44
C ARG A 112 -2.22 18.85 21.89
N GLU A 113 -1.81 18.35 20.72
CA GLU A 113 -0.54 18.77 20.11
C GLU A 113 -0.58 20.24 19.64
N SER A 114 -1.69 20.70 19.07
CA SER A 114 -1.89 22.10 18.71
C SER A 114 -1.78 23.06 19.92
N VAL A 115 -2.46 22.75 21.03
CA VAL A 115 -2.50 23.65 22.19
C VAL A 115 -1.24 23.59 23.07
N LYS A 116 -0.40 22.56 22.92
CA LYS A 116 0.79 22.33 23.74
C LYS A 116 1.73 23.54 23.77
N LYS A 117 2.08 24.06 22.59
CA LYS A 117 2.92 25.27 22.44
C LYS A 117 2.21 26.55 22.85
N PHE A 118 0.90 26.60 22.62
CA PHE A 118 0.09 27.76 22.97
C PHE A 118 0.00 27.95 24.49
N LEU A 119 -0.16 26.85 25.23
CA LEU A 119 -0.27 26.83 26.68
C LEU A 119 1.09 26.97 27.38
N SER A 120 2.14 26.33 26.85
CA SER A 120 3.50 26.43 27.42
C SER A 120 4.05 27.86 27.41
N ASN A 121 3.70 28.66 26.39
CA ASN A 121 4.07 30.07 26.30
C ASN A 121 3.26 31.00 27.22
N ARG A 122 2.10 30.54 27.74
CA ARG A 122 1.18 31.36 28.54
C ARG A 122 1.22 31.09 30.05
N SER A 123 1.85 30.00 30.49
CA SER A 123 2.13 29.77 31.92
C SER A 123 2.89 30.93 32.60
N LYS A 124 3.53 31.80 31.80
CA LYS A 124 4.23 33.01 32.26
C LYS A 124 3.36 34.28 32.42
N LYS A 125 2.09 34.29 31.98
CA LYS A 125 1.20 35.48 32.08
C LYS A 125 -0.20 35.10 32.61
N LYS A 126 -0.40 35.29 33.92
CA LYS A 126 -1.60 34.93 34.72
C LYS A 126 -2.93 35.63 34.32
N ILE A 127 -2.98 36.47 33.30
CA ILE A 127 -4.07 37.43 33.10
C ILE A 127 -4.79 37.14 31.77
N LYS A 128 -6.09 36.78 31.84
CA LYS A 128 -7.07 36.45 30.76
C LYS A 128 -7.53 34.98 30.62
N TYR A 129 -7.54 34.18 31.69
CA TYR A 129 -7.97 32.77 31.59
C TYR A 129 -9.42 32.54 31.11
N SER A 130 -10.40 33.41 31.41
CA SER A 130 -11.81 33.15 31.14
C SER A 130 -12.19 33.19 29.65
N LYS A 131 -11.88 34.29 28.94
CA LYS A 131 -12.18 34.44 27.50
C LYS A 131 -11.46 33.40 26.65
N ILE A 132 -10.21 33.10 27.02
CA ILE A 132 -9.38 32.13 26.31
C ILE A 132 -9.89 30.70 26.51
N ASN A 133 -10.39 30.36 27.70
CA ASN A 133 -10.98 29.03 27.92
C ASN A 133 -12.26 28.82 27.07
N ILE A 134 -13.07 29.86 26.91
CA ILE A 134 -14.25 29.83 26.02
C ILE A 134 -13.82 29.64 24.57
N SER A 135 -12.82 30.41 24.09
CA SER A 135 -12.28 30.27 22.73
C SER A 135 -11.62 28.90 22.51
N LEU A 136 -10.89 28.36 23.48
CA LEU A 136 -10.30 27.01 23.40
C LEU A 136 -11.38 25.91 23.34
N LYS A 137 -12.46 26.04 24.10
CA LYS A 137 -13.61 25.12 24.01
C LYS A 137 -14.28 25.17 22.64
N LYS A 138 -14.50 26.38 22.09
CA LYS A 138 -15.02 26.55 20.73
C LYS A 138 -14.08 25.98 19.68
N TYR A 139 -12.78 26.23 19.83
CA TYR A 139 -11.74 25.68 18.94
C TYR A 139 -11.72 24.16 18.95
N ARG A 140 -11.75 23.52 20.13
CA ARG A 140 -11.85 22.06 20.25
C ARG A 140 -13.06 21.53 19.49
N ASN A 141 -14.24 22.14 19.67
CA ASN A 141 -15.46 21.71 18.99
C ASN A 141 -15.38 21.89 17.46
N ASN A 142 -14.86 23.03 16.98
CA ASN A 142 -14.70 23.29 15.55
C ASN A 142 -13.72 22.30 14.91
N LEU A 143 -12.60 22.03 15.60
CA LEU A 143 -11.58 21.10 15.15
C LEU A 143 -12.10 19.66 15.11
N HIS A 144 -12.87 19.23 16.13
CA HIS A 144 -13.56 17.94 16.12
C HIS A 144 -14.53 17.83 14.94
N LYS A 145 -15.33 18.87 14.67
CA LYS A 145 -16.27 18.87 13.55
C LYS A 145 -15.56 18.73 12.22
N ASN A 146 -14.47 19.49 12.01
CA ASN A 146 -13.70 19.47 10.77
C ASN A 146 -13.01 18.11 10.54
N ILE A 147 -12.47 17.49 11.60
CA ILE A 147 -11.89 16.14 11.51
C ILE A 147 -12.96 15.08 11.30
N HIS A 148 -14.12 15.20 11.95
CA HIS A 148 -15.21 14.26 11.76
C HIS A 148 -15.70 14.28 10.30
N GLN A 149 -15.88 15.47 9.73
CA GLN A 149 -16.23 15.61 8.31
C GLN A 149 -15.16 15.03 7.38
N LEU A 150 -13.88 15.13 7.75
CA LEU A 150 -12.79 14.48 7.04
C LEU A 150 -12.91 12.96 7.11
N ASN A 151 -12.98 12.38 8.32
CA ASN A 151 -13.08 10.94 8.55
C ASN A 151 -14.34 10.33 7.92
N GLU A 152 -15.41 11.11 7.80
CA GLU A 152 -16.66 10.69 7.15
C GLU A 152 -16.68 10.88 5.64
N SER A 153 -15.66 11.51 5.06
CA SER A 153 -15.57 11.70 3.62
C SER A 153 -15.76 10.36 2.88
N HIS A 154 -16.71 10.34 1.94
CA HIS A 154 -17.02 9.15 1.19
C HIS A 154 -15.83 8.68 0.33
N SER A 155 -15.02 9.62 -0.19
CA SER A 155 -13.81 9.29 -0.93
C SER A 155 -12.79 8.59 -0.03
N LEU A 156 -12.62 9.08 1.18
CA LEU A 156 -11.72 8.54 2.18
C LEU A 156 -12.07 7.11 2.58
N LYS A 157 -13.31 6.88 3.01
CA LYS A 157 -13.80 5.54 3.38
C LYS A 157 -13.64 4.56 2.23
N LYS A 158 -13.94 4.97 1.01
CA LYS A 158 -13.78 4.13 -0.19
C LYS A 158 -12.32 3.78 -0.44
N ALA A 159 -11.40 4.74 -0.33
CA ALA A 159 -9.96 4.50 -0.53
C ALA A 159 -9.37 3.55 0.53
N LEU A 160 -9.74 3.73 1.80
CA LEU A 160 -9.33 2.84 2.89
C LEU A 160 -9.90 1.44 2.74
N ASN A 161 -11.17 1.31 2.35
CA ASN A 161 -11.79 0.00 2.09
C ASN A 161 -11.09 -0.73 0.94
N VAL A 162 -10.73 -0.02 -0.13
CA VAL A 162 -9.96 -0.58 -1.25
C VAL A 162 -8.58 -1.04 -0.77
N PHE A 163 -7.87 -0.22 0.00
CA PHE A 163 -6.58 -0.61 0.59
C PHE A 163 -6.71 -1.87 1.47
N TRP A 164 -7.71 -1.93 2.34
CA TRP A 164 -7.95 -3.06 3.24
C TRP A 164 -8.34 -4.33 2.50
N PHE A 165 -9.25 -4.21 1.53
CA PHE A 165 -9.58 -5.31 0.62
C PHE A 165 -8.30 -5.86 -0.02
N LEU A 166 -7.41 -4.99 -0.50
CA LEU A 166 -6.19 -5.43 -1.18
C LEU A 166 -5.15 -6.00 -0.22
N LYS A 167 -4.96 -5.42 0.97
CA LYS A 167 -4.11 -5.96 2.06
C LYS A 167 -4.51 -7.40 2.38
N ASN A 168 -5.81 -7.64 2.54
CA ASN A 168 -6.33 -8.97 2.89
C ASN A 168 -6.19 -9.97 1.74
N ASN A 169 -6.38 -9.52 0.49
CA ASN A 169 -6.29 -10.40 -0.69
C ASN A 169 -4.84 -10.69 -1.14
N ILE A 170 -3.83 -9.91 -0.73
CA ILE A 170 -2.42 -10.20 -1.04
C ILE A 170 -1.98 -11.56 -0.50
N ASN A 171 -2.45 -11.92 0.71
CA ASN A 171 -2.15 -13.24 1.29
C ASN A 171 -2.75 -14.37 0.46
N PHE A 172 -3.93 -14.16 -0.11
CA PHE A 172 -4.57 -15.12 -1.02
C PHE A 172 -3.77 -15.26 -2.33
N ILE A 173 -3.30 -14.16 -2.91
CA ILE A 173 -2.43 -14.17 -4.10
C ILE A 173 -1.12 -14.93 -3.80
N ASN A 174 -0.50 -14.66 -2.64
CA ASN A 174 0.71 -15.35 -2.21
C ASN A 174 0.48 -16.86 -2.01
N ALA A 175 -0.64 -17.25 -1.40
CA ALA A 175 -1.00 -18.66 -1.23
C ALA A 175 -1.16 -19.35 -2.60
N GLY A 176 -1.81 -18.69 -3.56
CA GLY A 176 -1.91 -19.19 -4.94
C GLY A 176 -0.56 -19.38 -5.62
N LEU A 177 0.36 -18.41 -5.48
CA LEU A 177 1.73 -18.52 -6.02
C LEU A 177 2.51 -19.69 -5.40
N ILE A 178 2.38 -19.91 -4.08
CA ILE A 178 3.00 -21.04 -3.39
C ILE A 178 2.45 -22.37 -3.91
N LEU A 179 1.14 -22.45 -4.15
CA LEU A 179 0.47 -23.63 -4.67
C LEU A 179 0.95 -23.96 -6.09
N ILE A 180 1.05 -22.96 -6.96
CA ILE A 180 1.60 -23.11 -8.32
C ILE A 180 3.07 -23.55 -8.27
N THR A 181 3.88 -22.96 -7.38
CA THR A 181 5.29 -23.34 -7.19
C THR A 181 5.42 -24.80 -6.74
N SER A 182 4.56 -25.23 -5.82
CA SER A 182 4.54 -26.61 -5.32
C SER A 182 4.17 -27.62 -6.41
N LEU A 183 3.20 -27.28 -7.27
CA LEU A 183 2.82 -28.08 -8.43
C LEU A 183 3.96 -28.18 -9.45
N LEU A 184 4.70 -27.10 -9.68
CA LEU A 184 5.88 -27.10 -10.56
C LEU A 184 7.02 -27.97 -10.01
N ILE A 185 7.26 -27.95 -8.69
CA ILE A 185 8.20 -28.84 -8.02
C ILE A 185 7.77 -30.31 -8.16
N MET A 186 6.47 -30.60 -8.07
CA MET A 186 5.94 -31.95 -8.29
C MET A 186 6.14 -32.43 -9.73
N ILE A 187 6.01 -31.56 -10.73
CA ILE A 187 6.33 -31.86 -12.14
C ILE A 187 7.83 -32.15 -12.33
N LEU A 188 8.69 -31.40 -11.64
CA LEU A 188 10.14 -31.65 -11.59
C LEU A 188 10.45 -33.04 -11.02
N CYS A 189 9.68 -33.48 -10.03
CA CYS A 189 9.97 -34.68 -9.26
C CYS A 189 9.74 -35.98 -10.04
N GLU A 190 8.60 -36.25 -10.72
CA GLU A 190 8.57 -37.40 -11.66
C GLU A 190 7.33 -37.66 -12.55
N LEU A 191 6.30 -36.80 -12.62
CA LEU A 191 5.04 -37.15 -13.31
C LEU A 191 5.18 -37.64 -14.77
N GLU A 192 4.39 -38.64 -15.17
CA GLU A 192 4.36 -39.20 -16.55
C GLU A 192 3.71 -38.25 -17.57
N GLU A 193 2.73 -37.43 -17.17
CA GLU A 193 2.01 -36.49 -18.05
C GLU A 193 2.46 -35.02 -17.88
N ARG A 194 3.77 -34.76 -18.04
CA ARG A 194 4.34 -33.41 -17.78
C ARG A 194 3.84 -32.33 -18.74
N SER A 195 3.68 -32.63 -20.04
CA SER A 195 3.35 -31.63 -21.06
C SER A 195 1.94 -31.05 -20.86
N LYS A 196 0.93 -31.91 -20.70
CA LYS A 196 -0.45 -31.49 -20.41
C LYS A 196 -0.53 -30.62 -19.14
N LEU A 197 0.15 -31.03 -18.07
CA LEU A 197 0.15 -30.28 -16.81
C LEU A 197 0.84 -28.91 -16.96
N LEU A 198 1.98 -28.85 -17.65
CA LEU A 198 2.71 -27.61 -17.94
C LEU A 198 1.89 -26.65 -18.81
N PHE A 199 1.19 -27.16 -19.81
CA PHE A 199 0.27 -26.38 -20.63
C PHE A 199 -0.88 -25.81 -19.79
N THR A 200 -1.54 -26.63 -18.96
CA THR A 200 -2.62 -26.18 -18.08
C THR A 200 -2.13 -25.12 -17.08
N ILE A 201 -0.97 -25.30 -16.46
CA ILE A 201 -0.36 -24.31 -15.57
C ILE A 201 -0.05 -23.02 -16.34
N GLY A 202 0.49 -23.13 -17.56
CA GLY A 202 0.79 -22.00 -18.43
C GLY A 202 -0.45 -21.16 -18.77
N VAL A 203 -1.56 -21.81 -19.12
CA VAL A 203 -2.83 -21.14 -19.42
C VAL A 203 -3.43 -20.50 -18.17
N ILE A 204 -3.43 -21.19 -17.03
CA ILE A 204 -3.97 -20.66 -15.77
C ILE A 204 -3.15 -19.45 -15.31
N THR A 205 -1.82 -19.53 -15.34
CA THR A 205 -0.94 -18.42 -14.94
C THR A 205 -1.12 -17.19 -15.83
N MET A 206 -1.31 -17.38 -17.13
CA MET A 206 -1.65 -16.29 -18.05
C MET A 206 -3.03 -15.68 -17.76
N GLY A 207 -4.04 -16.51 -17.50
CA GLY A 207 -5.36 -16.04 -17.10
C GLY A 207 -5.31 -15.18 -15.82
N ILE A 208 -4.53 -15.61 -14.83
CA ILE A 208 -4.30 -14.85 -13.59
C ILE A 208 -3.56 -13.54 -13.90
N ALA A 209 -2.55 -13.55 -14.76
CA ALA A 209 -1.82 -12.35 -15.15
C ALA A 209 -2.74 -11.30 -15.79
N VAL A 210 -3.67 -11.71 -16.66
CA VAL A 210 -4.67 -10.82 -17.28
C VAL A 210 -5.63 -10.26 -16.23
N ALA A 211 -6.12 -11.09 -15.30
CA ALA A 211 -6.98 -10.60 -14.22
C ALA A 211 -6.27 -9.58 -13.33
N LEU A 212 -5.00 -9.85 -12.96
CA LEU A 212 -4.17 -8.91 -12.20
C LEU A 212 -3.87 -7.63 -13.00
N LEU A 213 -3.71 -7.72 -14.32
CA LEU A 213 -3.53 -6.55 -15.19
C LEU A 213 -4.76 -5.64 -15.16
N ILE A 214 -5.97 -6.19 -15.28
CA ILE A 214 -7.22 -5.43 -15.18
C ILE A 214 -7.31 -4.75 -13.82
N ILE A 215 -7.00 -5.46 -12.74
CA ILE A 215 -6.96 -4.91 -11.37
C ILE A 215 -5.93 -3.78 -11.26
N THR A 216 -4.74 -3.94 -11.84
CA THR A 216 -3.64 -2.97 -11.79
C THR A 216 -3.96 -1.70 -12.59
N ILE A 217 -4.58 -1.85 -13.76
CA ILE A 217 -5.05 -0.73 -14.58
C ILE A 217 -6.16 0.01 -13.84
N THR A 218 -7.14 -0.71 -13.30
CA THR A 218 -8.23 -0.14 -12.49
C THR A 218 -7.68 0.62 -11.29
N LEU A 219 -6.70 0.04 -10.57
CA LEU A 219 -6.00 0.69 -9.47
C LEU A 219 -5.22 1.92 -9.91
N SER A 220 -4.57 1.88 -11.07
CA SER A 220 -3.82 3.02 -11.60
C SER A 220 -4.77 4.17 -11.91
N LEU A 221 -5.86 3.91 -12.65
CA LEU A 221 -6.90 4.90 -12.97
C LEU A 221 -7.55 5.47 -11.70
N THR A 222 -7.87 4.59 -10.74
CA THR A 222 -8.44 4.98 -9.45
C THR A 222 -7.44 5.82 -8.66
N SER A 223 -6.17 5.43 -8.60
CA SER A 223 -5.12 6.15 -7.86
C SER A 223 -4.91 7.57 -8.40
N THR A 224 -4.85 7.73 -9.72
CA THR A 224 -4.67 9.03 -10.35
C THR A 224 -5.88 9.92 -10.08
N PHE A 225 -7.09 9.38 -10.21
CA PHE A 225 -8.32 10.11 -9.90
C PHE A 225 -8.42 10.52 -8.41
N PHE A 226 -8.06 9.63 -7.48
CA PHE A 226 -8.13 9.90 -6.04
C PHE A 226 -7.06 10.88 -5.55
N VAL A 227 -5.82 10.73 -6.05
CA VAL A 227 -4.66 11.55 -5.67
C VAL A 227 -4.75 12.95 -6.30
N GLU A 228 -5.27 13.07 -7.53
CA GLU A 228 -5.33 14.36 -8.23
C GLU A 228 -6.59 15.18 -7.91
N GLN A 229 -7.74 14.55 -7.58
CA GLN A 229 -8.99 15.30 -7.41
C GLN A 229 -9.54 15.44 -5.98
N SER A 230 -9.09 14.66 -4.97
CA SER A 230 -9.93 14.54 -3.75
C SER A 230 -9.27 14.54 -2.37
N MET A 231 -7.93 14.51 -2.24
CA MET A 231 -7.31 14.43 -0.91
C MET A 231 -6.19 15.45 -0.72
N GLY A 232 -6.50 16.53 0.00
CA GLY A 232 -5.50 17.31 0.72
C GLY A 232 -5.16 16.62 2.03
N GLY A 233 -3.87 16.38 2.27
CA GLY A 233 -3.30 15.85 3.51
C GLY A 233 -3.55 14.37 3.86
N GLU A 234 -2.93 13.97 4.96
CA GLU A 234 -2.54 12.69 5.64
C GLU A 234 -2.88 11.41 4.96
N THR A 235 -4.15 11.31 4.63
CA THR A 235 -4.66 10.15 3.98
C THR A 235 -4.15 10.02 2.56
N ALA A 236 -3.91 11.13 1.87
CA ALA A 236 -3.33 11.10 0.53
C ALA A 236 -1.93 10.49 0.55
N ALA A 237 -1.09 10.78 1.54
CA ALA A 237 0.28 10.29 1.59
C ALA A 237 0.35 8.79 1.90
N ILE A 238 -0.35 8.35 2.95
CA ILE A 238 -0.40 6.92 3.34
C ILE A 238 -1.09 6.10 2.25
N VAL A 239 -2.23 6.56 1.73
CA VAL A 239 -2.95 5.87 0.66
C VAL A 239 -2.14 5.91 -0.64
N ALA A 240 -1.56 7.04 -1.04
CA ALA A 240 -0.78 7.10 -2.28
C ALA A 240 0.48 6.23 -2.18
N SER A 241 1.18 6.23 -1.04
CA SER A 241 2.35 5.36 -0.83
C SER A 241 1.96 3.88 -0.88
N SER A 242 0.85 3.52 -0.23
CA SER A 242 0.31 2.16 -0.21
C SER A 242 -0.16 1.71 -1.60
N VAL A 243 -0.88 2.56 -2.31
CA VAL A 243 -1.38 2.29 -3.67
C VAL A 243 -0.22 2.23 -4.67
N LYS A 244 0.81 3.07 -4.53
CA LYS A 244 2.03 2.99 -5.34
C LYS A 244 2.76 1.67 -5.10
N SER A 245 2.97 1.29 -3.84
CA SER A 245 3.63 0.03 -3.47
C SER A 245 2.86 -1.18 -4.00
N LEU A 246 1.53 -1.14 -3.92
CA LEU A 246 0.66 -2.15 -4.49
C LEU A 246 0.73 -2.22 -6.01
N ARG A 247 0.69 -1.08 -6.69
CA ARG A 247 0.83 -1.03 -8.14
C ARG A 247 2.16 -1.64 -8.57
N THR A 248 3.25 -1.30 -7.90
CA THR A 248 4.58 -1.88 -8.15
C THR A 248 4.58 -3.40 -7.94
N TYR A 249 3.96 -3.87 -6.84
CA TYR A 249 3.83 -5.28 -6.54
C TYR A 249 3.04 -6.05 -7.62
N LEU A 250 1.90 -5.51 -8.05
CA LEU A 250 1.06 -6.15 -9.05
C LEU A 250 1.76 -6.20 -10.41
N TRP A 251 2.43 -5.12 -10.83
CA TRP A 251 3.24 -5.12 -12.05
C TRP A 251 4.36 -6.15 -12.01
N PHE A 252 5.05 -6.28 -10.87
CA PHE A 252 6.07 -7.30 -10.69
C PHE A 252 5.49 -8.72 -10.82
N ASN A 253 4.32 -8.98 -10.21
CA ASN A 253 3.66 -10.28 -10.36
C ASN A 253 3.18 -10.57 -11.76
N ILE A 254 2.60 -9.59 -12.44
CA ILE A 254 2.17 -9.73 -13.84
C ILE A 254 3.38 -10.12 -14.70
N PHE A 255 4.50 -9.40 -14.55
CA PHE A 255 5.73 -9.70 -15.26
C PHE A 255 6.22 -11.12 -15.01
N LEU A 256 6.25 -11.55 -13.74
CA LEU A 256 6.66 -12.90 -13.38
C LEU A 256 5.71 -13.97 -13.91
N LEU A 257 4.40 -13.82 -13.73
CA LEU A 257 3.40 -14.76 -14.23
C LEU A 257 3.44 -14.86 -15.76
N CYS A 258 3.71 -13.76 -16.46
CA CYS A 258 3.93 -13.79 -17.90
C CYS A 258 5.18 -14.61 -18.27
N ILE A 259 6.30 -14.44 -17.57
CA ILE A 259 7.50 -15.25 -17.80
C ILE A 259 7.21 -16.73 -17.52
N VAL A 260 6.59 -17.04 -16.39
CA VAL A 260 6.26 -18.41 -15.98
C VAL A 260 5.31 -19.07 -16.97
N GLY A 261 4.22 -18.39 -17.33
CA GLY A 261 3.21 -18.92 -18.23
C GLY A 261 3.75 -19.12 -19.64
N PHE A 262 4.49 -18.14 -20.16
CA PHE A 262 5.07 -18.22 -21.50
C PHE A 262 6.14 -19.31 -21.59
N SER A 263 7.01 -19.40 -20.58
CA SER A 263 8.02 -20.44 -20.50
C SER A 263 7.39 -21.83 -20.40
N SER A 264 6.33 -22.00 -19.61
CA SER A 264 5.63 -23.29 -19.45
C SER A 264 4.98 -23.74 -20.76
N ILE A 265 4.34 -22.82 -21.51
CA ILE A 265 3.73 -23.11 -22.81
C ILE A 265 4.81 -23.46 -23.86
N LEU A 266 5.91 -22.70 -23.91
CA LEU A 266 7.01 -22.98 -24.84
C LEU A 266 7.68 -24.33 -24.56
N ILE A 267 7.89 -24.65 -23.28
CA ILE A 267 8.45 -25.94 -22.87
C ILE A 267 7.49 -27.07 -23.27
N SER A 268 6.18 -26.91 -23.04
CA SER A 268 5.18 -27.90 -23.47
C SER A 268 5.18 -28.12 -24.98
N ALA A 269 5.15 -27.03 -25.76
CA ALA A 269 5.14 -27.11 -27.22
C ALA A 269 6.40 -27.80 -27.78
N LYS A 270 7.56 -27.55 -27.17
CA LYS A 270 8.82 -28.20 -27.51
C LYS A 270 8.90 -29.64 -27.01
N ASP A 271 8.15 -30.04 -25.99
CA ASP A 271 8.06 -31.46 -25.62
C ASP A 271 7.16 -32.23 -26.60
N ASP A 272 6.02 -31.65 -27.01
CA ASP A 272 5.07 -32.29 -27.93
C ASP A 272 5.62 -32.45 -29.36
N GLU A 273 6.33 -31.44 -29.91
CA GLU A 273 6.92 -31.52 -31.27
C GLU A 273 7.95 -32.66 -31.42
N PHE A 274 8.58 -33.05 -30.31
CA PHE A 274 9.61 -34.08 -30.27
C PHE A 274 9.08 -35.47 -29.89
N MET A 275 7.88 -35.58 -29.32
CA MET A 275 7.20 -36.87 -29.11
C MET A 275 6.55 -37.41 -30.39
N HIS A 276 6.34 -36.53 -31.38
CA HIS A 276 5.73 -36.84 -32.68
C HIS A 276 6.73 -36.86 -33.85
N LYS A 277 8.04 -36.79 -33.58
CA LYS A 277 9.14 -37.03 -34.54
C LYS A 277 9.88 -38.31 -34.15
#